data_AF-A0A520IRS2-F1
#
_entry.id   AF-A0A520IRS2-F1
#
_cell.length_a   1.000
_cell.length_b   1.000
_cell.length_c   1.000
_cell.angle_alpha   90.00
_cell.angle_beta   90.00
_cell.angle_gamma   90.00
#
_symmetry.space_group_name_H-M   'P 1'
#
loop_
_entity.id
_entity.type
_entity.pdbx_description
1 polymer ?
#
loop_
_entity_poly.entity_id
_entity_poly.type
_entity_poly.pdbx_seq_one_letter_code
_entity_poly.pdbx_strand_id
1 'polypeptide(L)'
;MGTFECCADATMEDKPYTMAGTSFEAGKNFVLNTCGIFGFFEGKRNASFDLSFTKPAGFYAATGLTPYQTGNTLDKMRADNADHLYDSPIMFSLPDTTSVKVGETDVLIAVYSPKKLFTSAYLAQGLSKLLWVTKDYLGGKLPVKKYAFIYYFNGEQAPLTSAGAW
;
A
#
# COMPACT_ATOMS: atom_id res chain seq x y z
N MET A 1 -12.33 -19.11 -13.32
CA MET A 1 -11.90 -18.39 -12.11
C MET A 1 -10.40 -18.17 -12.27
N GLY A 2 -10.02 -17.06 -12.92
CA GLY A 2 -8.64 -16.79 -13.28
C GLY A 2 -7.89 -16.16 -12.11
N THR A 3 -6.77 -16.75 -11.72
CA THR A 3 -5.80 -16.12 -10.83
C THR A 3 -5.04 -15.08 -11.65
N PHE A 4 -5.11 -13.80 -11.23
CA PHE A 4 -4.19 -12.78 -11.73
C PHE A 4 -2.86 -13.00 -11.02
N GLU A 5 -1.83 -13.38 -11.78
CA GLU A 5 -0.47 -13.57 -11.27
C GLU A 5 0.18 -12.23 -10.97
N CYS A 6 0.93 -12.15 -9.87
CA CYS A 6 1.72 -11.00 -9.51
C CYS A 6 2.80 -10.74 -10.56
N CYS A 7 3.22 -9.48 -10.77
CA CYS A 7 4.37 -9.16 -11.64
C CYS A 7 5.64 -9.96 -11.31
N ALA A 8 5.79 -10.40 -10.05
CA ALA A 8 6.89 -11.27 -9.61
C ALA A 8 6.77 -12.73 -10.07
N ASP A 9 5.54 -13.22 -10.25
CA ASP A 9 5.20 -14.60 -10.63
C ASP A 9 4.91 -14.74 -12.14
N ALA A 10 4.77 -13.62 -12.87
CA ALA A 10 4.50 -13.63 -14.30
C ALA A 10 5.63 -14.30 -15.10
N THR A 11 5.28 -15.23 -15.98
CA THR A 11 6.21 -15.91 -16.92
C THR A 11 6.54 -15.03 -18.13
N MET A 12 6.90 -13.77 -17.91
CA MET A 12 7.32 -12.84 -18.96
C MET A 12 8.84 -12.88 -19.17
N GLU A 13 9.26 -12.75 -20.42
CA GLU A 13 10.67 -12.77 -20.85
C GLU A 13 11.43 -11.53 -20.32
N ASP A 14 10.72 -10.40 -20.20
CA ASP A 14 11.20 -9.17 -19.58
C ASP A 14 10.35 -8.90 -18.32
N LYS A 15 10.88 -9.27 -17.15
CA LYS A 15 10.11 -9.18 -15.90
C LYS A 15 9.88 -7.71 -15.54
N PRO A 16 8.62 -7.27 -15.35
CA PRO A 16 8.35 -5.94 -14.82
C PRO A 16 9.10 -5.76 -13.51
N TYR A 17 9.66 -4.57 -13.30
CA TYR A 17 10.38 -4.26 -12.08
C TYR A 17 9.54 -4.64 -10.85
N THR A 18 10.12 -5.36 -9.89
CA THR A 18 9.44 -6.00 -8.75
C THR A 18 8.60 -5.03 -7.90
N MET A 19 8.87 -3.73 -8.04
CA MET A 19 8.14 -2.63 -7.42
C MET A 19 6.73 -2.39 -7.98
N ALA A 20 6.38 -2.97 -9.13
CA ALA A 20 5.01 -3.07 -9.63
C ALA A 20 4.20 -4.20 -8.95
N GLY A 21 4.79 -4.84 -7.93
CA GLY A 21 4.23 -5.97 -7.19
C GLY A 21 2.77 -5.75 -6.80
N THR A 22 1.90 -6.44 -7.50
CA THR A 22 0.46 -6.50 -7.26
C THR A 22 0.17 -7.95 -6.93
N SER A 23 -0.41 -8.24 -5.77
CA SER A 23 -0.67 -9.62 -5.32
C SER A 23 -2.16 -9.83 -5.13
N PHE A 24 -2.71 -10.90 -5.70
CA PHE A 24 -4.11 -11.27 -5.55
C PHE A 24 -4.23 -12.68 -4.96
N GLU A 25 -4.26 -12.77 -3.64
CA GLU A 25 -4.53 -14.01 -2.92
C GLU A 25 -5.99 -14.04 -2.48
N ALA A 26 -6.81 -14.80 -3.21
CA ALA A 26 -8.24 -14.91 -2.96
C ALA A 26 -8.53 -15.26 -1.49
N GLY A 27 -9.29 -14.38 -0.81
CA GLY A 27 -9.70 -14.56 0.58
C GLY A 27 -8.58 -14.34 1.61
N LYS A 28 -7.36 -13.97 1.20
CA LYS A 28 -6.25 -13.70 2.13
C LYS A 28 -5.74 -12.27 2.07
N ASN A 29 -5.31 -11.81 0.89
CA ASN A 29 -4.69 -10.49 0.73
C ASN A 29 -4.75 -10.01 -0.72
N PHE A 30 -4.97 -8.72 -0.90
CA PHE A 30 -4.90 -8.05 -2.19
C PHE A 30 -4.00 -6.83 -2.07
N VAL A 31 -2.83 -6.84 -2.71
CA VAL A 31 -1.95 -5.67 -2.82
C VAL A 31 -2.11 -5.12 -4.23
N LEU A 32 -2.53 -3.87 -4.33
CA LEU A 32 -2.78 -3.14 -5.55
C LEU A 32 -1.74 -2.03 -5.67
N ASN A 33 -0.82 -2.20 -6.62
CA ASN A 33 -0.06 -1.07 -7.13
C ASN A 33 -0.87 -0.43 -8.25
N THR A 34 -1.34 0.80 -8.03
CA THR A 34 -2.20 1.55 -8.95
C THR A 34 -1.55 1.77 -10.32
N CYS A 35 -0.23 1.93 -10.38
CA CYS A 35 0.54 2.02 -11.62
C CYS A 35 0.40 0.74 -12.46
N GLY A 36 0.50 -0.42 -11.80
CA GLY A 36 0.43 -1.73 -12.47
C GLY A 36 -0.99 -2.09 -12.95
N ILE A 37 -2.02 -1.55 -12.30
CA ILE A 37 -3.41 -1.86 -12.60
C ILE A 37 -4.01 -0.88 -13.61
N PHE A 38 -3.83 0.43 -13.40
CA PHE A 38 -4.47 1.45 -14.21
C PHE A 38 -3.62 1.89 -15.40
N GLY A 39 -2.30 1.62 -15.39
CA GLY A 39 -1.37 2.13 -16.39
C GLY A 39 -1.30 3.66 -16.38
N PHE A 40 -0.81 4.25 -17.48
CA PHE A 40 -0.65 5.69 -17.63
C PHE A 40 -1.83 6.34 -18.36
N PHE A 41 -2.42 7.38 -17.79
CA PHE A 41 -3.49 8.15 -18.45
C PHE A 41 -2.93 9.38 -19.18
N GLU A 42 -2.82 9.29 -20.51
CA GLU A 42 -2.33 10.40 -21.34
C GLU A 42 -3.24 11.64 -21.22
N GLY A 43 -2.62 12.81 -21.00
CA GLY A 43 -3.33 14.09 -20.88
C GLY A 43 -4.23 14.25 -19.65
N LYS A 44 -4.27 13.29 -18.72
CA LYS A 44 -5.11 13.31 -17.52
C LYS A 44 -4.33 13.37 -16.21
N ARG A 45 -3.06 13.78 -16.26
CA ARG A 45 -2.19 13.87 -15.08
C ARG A 45 -2.80 14.68 -13.93
N ASN A 46 -3.46 15.80 -14.23
CA ASN A 46 -4.04 16.70 -13.23
C ASN A 46 -5.53 16.42 -12.92
N ALA A 47 -6.11 15.35 -13.48
CA ALA A 47 -7.51 15.02 -13.23
C ALA A 47 -7.64 14.28 -11.89
N SER A 48 -8.70 14.56 -11.13
CA SER A 48 -9.00 13.80 -9.92
C SER A 48 -9.68 12.48 -10.25
N PHE A 49 -9.38 11.44 -9.48
CA PHE A 49 -9.88 10.08 -9.67
C PHE A 49 -10.68 9.64 -8.45
N ASP A 50 -11.92 9.21 -8.69
CA ASP A 50 -12.75 8.54 -7.69
C ASP A 50 -12.62 7.02 -7.84
N LEU A 51 -12.18 6.37 -6.77
CA LEU A 51 -11.97 4.93 -6.72
C LEU A 51 -13.05 4.28 -5.85
N SER A 52 -13.62 3.19 -6.33
CA SER A 52 -14.63 2.40 -5.60
C SER A 52 -14.21 0.95 -5.57
N PHE A 53 -14.01 0.41 -4.37
CA PHE A 53 -13.52 -0.95 -4.17
C PHE A 53 -14.56 -1.81 -3.46
N THR A 54 -14.93 -2.92 -4.08
CA THR A 54 -15.73 -3.97 -3.45
C THR A 54 -14.78 -4.98 -2.81
N LYS A 55 -14.94 -5.22 -1.50
CA LYS A 55 -14.05 -6.08 -0.71
C LYS A 55 -14.83 -7.13 0.10
N PRO A 56 -14.20 -8.25 0.45
CA PRO A 56 -14.75 -9.18 1.43
C PRO A 56 -15.00 -8.49 2.79
N ALA A 57 -16.02 -8.96 3.52
CA ALA A 57 -16.28 -8.47 4.87
C ALA A 57 -15.07 -8.71 5.79
N GLY A 58 -14.78 -7.75 6.67
CA GLY A 58 -13.64 -7.80 7.58
C GLY A 58 -12.29 -7.40 6.99
N PHE A 59 -12.17 -7.21 5.67
CA PHE A 59 -10.95 -6.68 5.06
C PHE A 59 -10.85 -5.17 5.30
N TYR A 60 -9.64 -4.70 5.55
CA TYR A 60 -9.30 -3.30 5.76
C TYR A 60 -8.42 -2.80 4.61
N ALA A 61 -8.72 -1.60 4.11
CA ALA A 61 -7.96 -0.96 3.04
C ALA A 61 -6.81 -0.11 3.61
N ALA A 62 -5.61 -0.67 3.68
CA ALA A 62 -4.41 0.06 4.05
C ALA A 62 -3.87 0.84 2.85
N THR A 63 -3.90 2.17 2.92
CA THR A 63 -3.39 3.06 1.86
C THR A 63 -3.11 4.46 2.39
N GLY A 64 -2.28 5.21 1.66
CA GLY A 64 -2.06 6.64 1.83
C GLY A 64 -3.27 7.50 1.43
N LEU A 65 -4.17 6.99 0.57
CA LEU A 65 -5.38 7.72 0.17
C LEU A 65 -6.32 7.94 1.36
N THR A 66 -7.08 9.04 1.29
CA THR A 66 -8.12 9.33 2.28
C THR A 66 -9.46 8.79 1.79
N PRO A 67 -10.05 7.78 2.47
CA PRO A 67 -11.39 7.34 2.16
C PRO A 67 -12.41 8.41 2.56
N TYR A 68 -13.37 8.67 1.68
CA TYR A 68 -14.54 9.48 2.02
C TYR A 68 -15.77 8.62 2.35
N GLN A 69 -15.71 7.32 2.07
CA GLN A 69 -16.70 6.34 2.50
C GLN A 69 -15.98 5.02 2.80
N THR A 70 -16.17 4.47 4.01
CA THR A 70 -15.66 3.15 4.39
C THR A 70 -16.82 2.31 4.88
N GLY A 71 -16.92 1.09 4.36
CA GLY A 71 -18.02 0.17 4.65
C GLY A 71 -17.54 -1.26 4.89
N ASN A 72 -18.46 -2.16 5.22
CA ASN A 72 -18.09 -3.56 5.44
C ASN A 72 -17.57 -4.21 4.14
N THR A 73 -18.22 -3.91 3.02
CA THR A 73 -17.92 -4.52 1.70
C THR A 73 -17.61 -3.51 0.60
N LEU A 74 -17.69 -2.21 0.89
CA LEU A 74 -17.48 -1.15 -0.09
C LEU A 74 -16.70 0.00 0.53
N ASP A 75 -15.57 0.34 -0.07
CA ASP A 75 -14.80 1.54 0.26
C ASP A 75 -14.71 2.46 -0.96
N LYS A 76 -14.82 3.76 -0.72
CA LYS A 76 -14.61 4.78 -1.75
C LYS A 76 -13.57 5.79 -1.30
N MET A 77 -12.65 6.09 -2.21
CA MET A 77 -11.48 6.91 -1.98
C MET A 77 -11.27 7.85 -3.16
N ARG A 78 -10.55 8.93 -2.92
CA ARG A 78 -10.23 9.92 -3.95
C ARG A 78 -8.72 10.14 -4.02
N ALA A 79 -8.22 10.21 -5.24
CA ALA A 79 -6.89 10.74 -5.55
C ALA A 79 -7.05 12.07 -6.30
N ASP A 80 -6.27 13.08 -5.90
CA ASP A 80 -6.43 14.43 -6.44
C ASP A 80 -5.91 14.57 -7.87
N ASN A 81 -4.91 13.77 -8.21
CA ASN A 81 -4.23 13.73 -9.50
C ASN A 81 -3.63 12.34 -9.74
N ALA A 82 -3.05 12.13 -10.93
CA ALA A 82 -2.46 10.84 -11.29
C ALA A 82 -1.23 10.49 -10.44
N ASP A 83 -0.42 11.49 -10.06
CA ASP A 83 0.76 11.26 -9.22
C ASP A 83 0.35 10.77 -7.83
N HIS A 84 -0.68 11.36 -7.22
CA HIS A 84 -1.26 10.93 -5.94
C HIS A 84 -1.86 9.51 -6.06
N LEU A 85 -2.50 9.19 -7.19
CA LEU A 85 -3.01 7.84 -7.44
C LEU A 85 -1.86 6.81 -7.48
N TYR A 86 -0.82 7.09 -8.26
CA TYR A 86 0.34 6.23 -8.49
C TYR A 86 1.23 6.05 -7.27
N ASP A 87 1.34 7.08 -6.43
CA ASP A 87 2.12 7.06 -5.20
C ASP A 87 1.34 6.48 -4.00
N SER A 88 0.11 6.01 -4.22
CA SER A 88 -0.74 5.45 -3.16
C SER A 88 -1.08 3.99 -3.40
N PRO A 89 -0.15 3.06 -3.11
CA PRO A 89 -0.47 1.64 -3.10
C PRO A 89 -1.59 1.33 -2.10
N ILE A 90 -2.35 0.27 -2.37
CA ILE A 90 -3.49 -0.13 -1.56
C ILE A 90 -3.36 -1.61 -1.22
N MET A 91 -3.44 -1.97 0.06
CA MET A 91 -3.50 -3.36 0.50
C MET A 91 -4.82 -3.64 1.21
N PHE A 92 -5.58 -4.62 0.72
CA PHE A 92 -6.75 -5.17 1.40
C PHE A 92 -6.41 -6.50 2.05
N SER A 93 -6.46 -6.54 3.37
CA SER A 93 -6.26 -7.77 4.16
C SER A 93 -6.97 -7.66 5.51
N LEU A 94 -6.94 -8.73 6.29
CA LEU A 94 -7.36 -8.66 7.69
C LEU A 94 -6.48 -7.64 8.44
N PRO A 95 -7.05 -6.79 9.31
CA PRO A 95 -6.33 -5.67 9.88
C PRO A 95 -5.27 -6.13 10.90
N ASP A 96 -4.01 -5.99 10.54
CA ASP A 96 -2.88 -5.83 11.46
C ASP A 96 -2.23 -4.48 11.13
N THR A 97 -2.76 -3.43 11.77
CA THR A 97 -2.36 -2.05 11.51
C THR A 97 -2.05 -1.30 12.80
N THR A 98 -1.04 -0.45 12.75
CA THR A 98 -0.66 0.46 13.84
C THR A 98 -0.47 1.85 13.25
N SER A 99 -1.04 2.88 13.88
CA SER A 99 -0.86 4.27 13.47
C SER A 99 0.06 4.99 14.43
N VAL A 100 1.02 5.74 13.90
CA VAL A 100 1.96 6.57 14.67
C VAL A 100 1.86 8.00 14.18
N LYS A 101 1.70 8.95 15.09
CA LYS A 101 1.68 10.37 14.77
C LYS A 101 3.08 10.96 14.89
N VAL A 102 3.59 11.53 13.80
CA VAL A 102 4.93 12.13 13.74
C VAL A 102 4.77 13.59 13.35
N GLY A 103 4.78 14.48 14.34
CA GLY A 103 4.39 15.89 14.14
C GLY A 103 2.91 16.01 13.76
N GLU A 104 2.65 16.51 12.56
CA GLU A 104 1.30 16.68 11.98
C GLU A 104 0.89 15.53 11.05
N THR A 105 1.81 14.59 10.79
CA THR A 105 1.58 13.50 9.83
C THR A 105 1.15 12.23 10.56
N ASP A 106 0.06 11.63 10.08
CA ASP A 106 -0.40 10.32 10.50
C ASP A 106 0.25 9.24 9.63
N VAL A 107 1.08 8.41 10.26
CA VAL A 107 1.79 7.32 9.59
C VAL A 107 1.08 6.01 9.94
N LEU A 108 0.46 5.39 8.95
CA LEU A 108 -0.14 4.06 9.03
C LEU A 108 0.92 3.01 8.72
N ILE A 109 1.08 2.02 9.59
CA ILE A 109 1.88 0.82 9.33
C ILE A 109 0.90 -0.35 9.22
N ALA A 110 0.82 -0.98 8.06
CA ALA A 110 0.00 -2.15 7.80
C ALA A 110 0.88 -3.35 7.46
N VAL A 111 0.59 -4.49 8.07
CA VAL A 111 1.37 -5.71 7.90
C VAL A 111 0.45 -6.86 7.48
N TYR A 112 0.84 -7.57 6.45
CA TYR A 112 0.28 -8.88 6.14
C TYR A 112 1.36 -9.94 6.38
N SER A 113 1.14 -10.78 7.39
CA SER A 113 2.01 -11.92 7.71
C SER A 113 1.16 -13.13 8.09
N PRO A 114 0.89 -14.08 7.17
CA PRO A 114 0.07 -15.27 7.46
C PRO A 114 0.59 -16.10 8.63
N LYS A 115 1.92 -16.16 8.77
CA LYS A 115 2.61 -16.87 9.87
C LYS A 115 2.78 -16.03 11.13
N LYS A 116 2.29 -14.78 11.14
CA LYS A 116 2.40 -13.81 12.26
C LYS A 116 3.82 -13.65 12.80
N LEU A 117 4.81 -13.71 11.91
CA LEU A 117 6.22 -13.55 12.27
C LEU A 117 6.54 -12.12 12.70
N PHE A 118 5.83 -11.16 12.13
CA PHE A 118 5.92 -9.74 12.45
C PHE A 118 4.52 -9.17 12.67
N THR A 119 4.44 -8.16 13.54
CA THR A 119 3.22 -7.40 13.80
C THR A 119 3.43 -5.93 13.44
N SER A 120 2.36 -5.23 13.10
CA SER A 120 2.45 -3.78 12.83
C SER A 120 2.99 -3.01 14.01
N ALA A 121 2.64 -3.41 15.24
CA ALA A 121 3.10 -2.77 16.46
C ALA A 121 4.63 -2.89 16.66
N TYR A 122 5.21 -4.06 16.37
CA TYR A 122 6.65 -4.27 16.45
C TYR A 122 7.40 -3.40 15.44
N LEU A 123 6.93 -3.37 14.19
CA LEU A 123 7.53 -2.54 13.14
C LEU A 123 7.37 -1.04 13.44
N ALA A 124 6.22 -0.62 13.96
CA ALA A 124 5.96 0.76 14.35
C ALA A 124 6.93 1.25 15.44
N GLN A 125 7.28 0.41 16.42
CA GLN A 125 8.27 0.77 17.44
C GLN A 125 9.66 1.03 16.84
N GLY A 126 10.10 0.16 15.93
CA GLY A 126 11.38 0.33 15.23
C GLY A 126 11.40 1.56 14.32
N LEU A 127 10.32 1.79 13.58
CA LEU A 127 10.19 2.90 12.64
C LEU A 127 9.97 4.25 13.32
N SER A 128 9.34 4.30 14.49
CA SER A 128 9.01 5.55 15.17
C SER A 128 10.25 6.43 15.36
N LYS A 129 11.35 5.86 15.87
CA LYS A 129 12.61 6.60 16.06
C LYS A 129 13.16 7.12 14.73
N LEU A 130 13.12 6.31 13.68
CA LEU A 130 13.57 6.70 12.35
C LEU A 130 12.74 7.86 11.80
N LEU A 131 11.41 7.79 11.92
CA LEU A 131 10.50 8.82 11.42
C LEU A 131 10.68 10.16 12.12
N TRP A 132 10.92 10.15 13.44
CA TRP A 132 11.23 11.37 14.19
C TRP A 132 12.54 12.01 13.71
N VAL A 133 13.58 11.21 13.51
CA VAL A 133 14.86 11.70 12.97
C VAL A 133 14.71 12.25 11.55
N THR A 134 13.97 11.56 10.68
CA THR A 134 13.69 12.01 9.31
C THR A 134 12.91 13.32 9.31
N LYS A 135 11.93 13.47 10.21
CA LYS A 135 11.18 14.72 10.38
C LYS A 135 12.12 15.87 10.73
N ASP A 136 13.04 15.67 11.66
CA ASP A 136 13.99 16.70 12.08
C ASP A 136 14.99 17.03 10.95
N TYR A 137 15.45 16.01 10.21
CA TYR A 137 16.29 16.18 9.03
C TYR A 137 15.61 17.01 7.92
N LEU A 138 14.31 16.81 7.71
CA LEU A 138 13.52 17.55 6.71
C LEU A 138 13.07 18.95 7.18
N GLY A 139 13.63 19.46 8.27
CA GLY A 139 13.31 20.81 8.77
C GLY A 139 12.08 20.85 9.70
N GLY A 140 11.79 19.74 10.38
CA GLY A 140 10.80 19.67 11.46
C GLY A 140 9.39 19.26 11.03
N LYS A 141 9.13 19.05 9.73
CA LYS A 141 7.84 18.59 9.20
C LYS A 141 8.03 17.60 8.04
N LEU A 142 7.11 16.66 7.93
CA LEU A 142 6.97 15.82 6.73
C LEU A 142 6.05 16.56 5.73
N PRO A 143 6.26 16.41 4.41
CA PRO A 143 5.51 17.14 3.39
C PRO A 143 4.07 16.63 3.18
N VAL A 144 3.64 15.59 3.90
CA VAL A 144 2.36 14.90 3.71
C VAL A 144 1.58 14.82 5.01
N LYS A 145 0.24 14.79 4.92
CA LYS A 145 -0.65 14.63 6.09
C LYS A 145 -0.83 13.19 6.51
N LYS A 146 -0.85 12.27 5.53
CA LYS A 146 -1.05 10.84 5.74
C LYS A 146 0.00 10.08 4.93
N TYR A 147 0.62 9.09 5.55
CA TYR A 147 1.57 8.20 4.89
C TYR A 147 1.29 6.76 5.30
N ALA A 148 1.51 5.78 4.41
CA ALA A 148 1.23 4.38 4.71
C ALA A 148 2.42 3.49 4.34
N PHE A 149 3.02 2.85 5.34
CA PHE A 149 3.94 1.74 5.15
C PHE A 149 3.16 0.44 5.05
N ILE A 150 3.26 -0.23 3.90
CA ILE A 150 2.60 -1.50 3.63
C ILE A 150 3.68 -2.58 3.55
N TYR A 151 3.65 -3.51 4.50
CA TYR A 151 4.54 -4.66 4.55
C TYR A 151 3.79 -5.93 4.18
N TYR A 152 4.23 -6.58 3.11
CA TYR A 152 3.70 -7.85 2.66
C TYR A 152 4.76 -8.94 2.86
N PHE A 153 4.54 -9.80 3.85
CA PHE A 153 5.41 -10.93 4.16
C PHE A 153 4.74 -12.24 3.76
N ASN A 154 4.96 -12.66 2.51
CA ASN A 154 4.57 -13.98 2.06
C ASN A 154 5.82 -14.87 1.90
N GLY A 155 5.90 -15.92 2.72
CA GLY A 155 6.98 -16.90 2.65
C GLY A 155 6.77 -17.99 1.59
N GLU A 156 5.67 -17.95 0.84
CA GLU A 156 5.39 -18.85 -0.28
C GLU A 156 5.96 -18.32 -1.60
N GLN A 157 6.26 -17.02 -1.69
CA GLN A 157 6.90 -16.42 -2.86
C GLN A 157 8.43 -16.55 -2.79
N ALA A 158 9.05 -16.73 -3.95
CA ALA A 158 10.50 -16.72 -4.05
C ALA A 158 11.06 -15.41 -3.48
N PRO A 159 12.19 -15.43 -2.75
CA PRO A 159 12.81 -14.22 -2.23
C PRO A 159 13.02 -13.22 -3.36
N LEU A 160 12.51 -12.00 -3.19
CA LEU A 160 12.79 -10.91 -4.12
C LEU A 160 14.28 -10.61 -4.06
N THR A 161 14.94 -10.62 -5.23
CA THR A 161 16.36 -10.26 -5.38
C THR A 161 16.58 -8.75 -5.38
N SER A 162 15.52 -7.95 -5.29
CA SER A 162 15.53 -6.49 -5.30
C SER A 162 14.50 -5.95 -4.29
N ALA A 163 14.86 -4.88 -3.61
CA ALA A 163 13.99 -4.09 -2.75
C ALA A 163 14.09 -2.62 -3.16
N GLY A 164 12.97 -1.92 -3.19
CA GLY A 164 12.90 -0.49 -3.50
C GLY A 164 11.84 0.20 -2.65
N ALA A 165 11.82 1.53 -2.70
CA ALA A 165 10.79 2.38 -2.12
C ALA A 165 10.39 3.42 -3.17
N TRP A 166 9.13 3.81 -3.18
CA TRP A 166 8.64 5.00 -3.89
C TRP A 166 8.54 6.14 -2.88
#